data_AF-A0A9P9FER7-F1
#
_entry.id   AF-A0A9P9FER7-F1
#
_cell.length_a   1.000
_cell.length_b   1.000
_cell.length_c   1.000
_cell.angle_alpha   90.00
_cell.angle_beta   90.00
_cell.angle_gamma   90.00
#
_symmetry.space_group_name_H-M   'P 1'
#
loop_
_entity.id
_entity.type
_entity.pdbx_description
1 polymer ?
#
loop_
_entity_poly.entity_id
_entity_poly.type
_entity_poly.pdbx_seq_one_letter_code
_entity_poly.pdbx_strand_id
1 'polypeptide(L)'
;RFYDLFRMEQRTFGELCRWLRLNTTLPASRYQTVEQKGMIFLYIMGSGEGQRNAAHFFHVSQSSVSDIMKDLFDPAVQLHTAFVTLPEDDYISRDVELDPKSRSFAGCIGALDGTHIDALVPLDQQ
;
A
#
# COMPACT_ATOMS: atom_id res chain seq x y z
N ARG A 1 -5.36 -0.64 18.80
CA ARG A 1 -3.89 -0.51 18.95
C ARG A 1 -3.11 -0.95 17.71
N PHE A 2 -3.28 -2.18 17.21
CA PHE A 2 -2.57 -2.62 16.00
C PHE A 2 -2.98 -1.80 14.76
N TYR A 3 -4.29 -1.65 14.55
CA TYR A 3 -4.82 -0.82 13.46
C TYR A 3 -4.36 0.64 13.53
N ASP A 4 -4.31 1.22 14.74
CA ASP A 4 -3.89 2.62 14.93
C ASP A 4 -2.43 2.85 14.51
N LEU A 5 -1.58 1.82 14.61
CA LEU A 5 -0.17 1.89 14.27
C LEU A 5 0.12 1.56 12.80
N PHE A 6 -0.67 0.66 12.19
CA PHE A 6 -0.35 0.08 10.88
C PHE A 6 -1.43 0.29 9.80
N ARG A 7 -2.56 0.90 10.16
CA ARG A 7 -3.75 1.06 9.32
C ARG A 7 -4.24 -0.24 8.67
N MET A 8 -3.99 -1.35 9.35
CA MET A 8 -4.35 -2.69 8.89
C MET A 8 -4.78 -3.55 10.08
N GLU A 9 -5.79 -4.39 9.90
CA GLU A 9 -6.16 -5.37 10.91
C GLU A 9 -5.08 -6.44 11.07
N GLN A 10 -4.87 -6.92 12.29
CA GLN A 10 -3.84 -7.93 12.58
C GLN A 10 -4.04 -9.23 11.79
N ARG A 11 -5.30 -9.62 11.57
CA ARG A 11 -5.64 -10.79 10.75
C ARG A 11 -5.20 -10.61 9.30
N THR A 12 -5.58 -9.48 8.70
CA THR A 12 -5.19 -9.11 7.32
C THR A 12 -3.68 -9.00 7.18
N PHE A 13 -3.00 -8.48 8.20
CA PHE A 13 -1.54 -8.43 8.24
C PHE A 13 -0.89 -9.83 8.19
N GLY A 14 -1.48 -10.81 8.86
CA GLY A 14 -1.03 -12.20 8.78
C GLY A 14 -1.15 -12.77 7.36
N GLU A 15 -2.26 -12.47 6.68
CA GLU A 15 -2.47 -12.86 5.27
C GLU A 15 -1.49 -12.16 4.33
N LEU A 16 -1.23 -10.86 4.54
CA LEU A 16 -0.20 -10.13 3.81
C LEU A 16 1.17 -10.78 3.96
N CYS A 17 1.58 -11.11 5.19
CA CYS A 17 2.87 -11.76 5.44
C CYS A 17 2.96 -13.15 4.81
N ARG A 18 1.85 -13.88 4.73
CA ARG A 18 1.78 -15.16 4.00
C ARG A 18 1.93 -14.92 2.50
N TRP A 19 1.20 -13.97 1.93
CA TRP A 19 1.26 -13.64 0.52
C TRP A 19 2.67 -13.21 0.10
N LEU A 20 3.32 -12.34 0.87
CA LEU A 20 4.68 -11.87 0.62
C LEU A 20 5.68 -13.03 0.56
N ARG A 21 5.57 -14.03 1.44
CA ARG A 21 6.43 -15.22 1.41
C ARG A 21 6.24 -16.09 0.18
N LEU A 22 5.00 -16.20 -0.29
CA LEU A 22 4.64 -17.12 -1.38
C LEU A 22 4.88 -16.51 -2.76
N ASN A 23 4.76 -15.18 -2.89
CA ASN A 23 4.71 -14.52 -4.19
C ASN A 23 5.89 -13.60 -4.46
N THR A 24 6.77 -13.34 -3.48
CA THR A 24 7.87 -12.38 -3.64
C THR A 24 9.20 -12.95 -3.17
N THR A 25 10.29 -12.45 -3.76
CA THR A 25 11.67 -12.81 -3.37
C THR A 25 12.20 -11.85 -2.31
N LEU A 26 11.51 -11.75 -1.17
CA LEU A 26 11.98 -10.94 -0.05
C LEU A 26 13.29 -11.52 0.50
N PRO A 27 14.38 -10.73 0.58
CA PRO A 27 15.65 -11.23 1.06
C PRO A 27 15.51 -11.79 2.47
N ALA A 28 15.96 -13.03 2.66
CA ALA A 28 16.06 -13.64 3.96
C ALA A 28 17.07 -12.85 4.80
N SER A 29 16.59 -12.08 5.76
CA SER A 29 17.44 -11.43 6.74
C SER A 29 17.57 -12.31 7.97
N ARG A 30 18.81 -12.59 8.39
CA ARG A 30 19.08 -13.32 9.64
C ARG A 30 18.49 -12.59 10.86
N TYR A 31 18.33 -11.27 10.77
CA TYR A 31 17.98 -10.42 11.89
C TYR A 31 16.55 -9.86 11.85
N GLN A 32 15.84 -10.00 10.73
CA GLN A 32 14.51 -9.39 10.55
C GLN A 32 13.57 -10.36 9.83
N THR A 33 12.42 -10.62 10.45
CA THR A 33 11.38 -11.46 9.85
C THR A 33 10.57 -10.68 8.83
N VAL A 34 9.83 -11.39 7.96
CA VAL A 34 8.87 -10.78 7.02
C VAL A 34 7.85 -9.92 7.79
N GLU A 35 7.40 -10.36 8.97
CA GLU A 35 6.52 -9.60 9.84
C GLU A 35 7.15 -8.28 10.27
N GLN A 36 8.42 -8.31 10.73
CA GLN A 36 9.07 -7.08 11.18
C GLN A 36 9.26 -6.09 10.02
N LYS A 37 9.68 -6.59 8.86
CA LYS A 37 9.80 -5.78 7.64
C LYS A 37 8.44 -5.15 7.28
N GLY A 38 7.39 -5.96 7.27
CA GLY A 38 6.02 -5.52 6.96
C GLY A 38 5.48 -4.50 7.95
N MET A 39 5.71 -4.68 9.26
CA MET A 39 5.29 -3.72 10.28
C MET A 39 6.00 -2.37 10.11
N ILE A 40 7.31 -2.36 9.87
CA ILE A 40 8.08 -1.13 9.63
C ILE A 40 7.56 -0.40 8.38
N PHE A 41 7.33 -1.14 7.31
CA PHE A 41 6.81 -0.57 6.06
C PHE A 41 5.41 0.03 6.25
N LEU A 42 4.49 -0.68 6.90
CA LEU A 42 3.13 -0.18 7.18
C LEU A 42 3.13 0.99 8.17
N TYR A 43 4.06 1.02 9.13
CA TYR A 43 4.20 2.15 10.03
C TYR A 43 4.57 3.44 9.27
N ILE A 44 5.48 3.34 8.29
CA ILE A 44 5.89 4.47 7.47
C ILE A 44 4.83 4.82 6.43
N MET A 45 4.41 3.85 5.61
CA MET A 45 3.53 4.09 4.47
C MET A 45 2.05 4.21 4.86
N GLY A 46 1.58 3.36 5.76
CA GLY A 46 0.18 3.34 6.19
C GLY A 46 -0.13 4.47 7.17
N SER A 47 0.76 4.70 8.14
CA SER A 47 0.53 5.72 9.17
C SER A 47 1.21 7.06 8.90
N GLY A 48 2.04 7.17 7.86
CA GLY A 48 2.72 8.41 7.48
C GLY A 48 3.88 8.78 8.40
N GLU A 49 4.46 7.82 9.11
CA GLU A 49 5.53 8.06 10.08
C GLU A 49 6.90 8.19 9.41
N GLY A 50 7.78 9.00 10.00
CA GLY A 50 9.13 9.18 9.49
C GLY A 50 10.03 7.95 9.73
N GLN A 51 10.99 7.70 8.84
CA GLN A 51 11.98 6.61 9.02
C GLN A 51 12.75 6.69 10.34
N ARG A 52 13.00 7.91 10.86
CA ARG A 52 13.63 8.12 12.17
C ARG A 52 12.74 7.64 13.31
N ASN A 53 11.43 7.92 13.24
CA ASN A 53 10.46 7.44 14.22
C ASN A 53 10.37 5.92 14.18
N ALA A 54 10.33 5.33 12.98
CA ALA A 54 10.34 3.89 12.79
C ALA A 54 11.60 3.24 13.40
N ALA A 55 12.78 3.79 13.14
CA ALA A 55 14.03 3.29 13.71
C ALA A 55 14.01 3.29 15.25
N HIS A 56 13.55 4.38 15.85
CA HIS A 56 13.39 4.49 17.30
C HIS A 56 12.35 3.51 17.85
N PHE A 57 11.16 3.42 17.23
CA PHE A 57 10.05 2.60 17.69
C PHE A 57 10.36 1.09 17.61
N PHE A 58 11.03 0.65 16.54
CA PHE A 58 11.38 -0.75 16.32
C PHE A 58 12.76 -1.15 16.86
N HIS A 59 13.49 -0.22 17.49
CA HIS A 59 14.85 -0.41 18.00
C HIS A 59 15.81 -0.98 16.93
N VAL A 60 15.72 -0.45 15.71
CA VAL A 60 16.60 -0.80 14.59
C VAL A 60 17.37 0.42 14.12
N SER A 61 18.47 0.20 13.42
CA SER A 61 19.23 1.31 12.84
C SER A 61 18.44 1.98 11.71
N GLN A 62 18.69 3.27 11.47
CA GLN A 62 18.06 3.98 10.35
C GLN A 62 18.46 3.36 8.99
N SER A 63 19.68 2.84 8.86
CA SER A 63 20.09 2.12 7.66
C SER A 63 19.27 0.85 7.47
N SER A 64 19.01 0.08 8.54
CA SER A 64 18.11 -1.07 8.47
C SER A 64 16.70 -0.69 8.00
N VAL A 65 16.14 0.43 8.49
CA VAL A 65 14.83 0.91 7.99
C VAL A 65 14.89 1.22 6.50
N SER A 66 15.94 1.92 6.04
CA SER A 66 16.12 2.25 4.62
C SER A 66 16.22 0.99 3.75
N ASP A 67 16.97 -0.02 4.19
CA ASP A 67 17.11 -1.28 3.48
C ASP A 67 15.79 -2.07 3.46
N ILE A 68 15.04 -2.09 4.56
CA ILE A 68 13.70 -2.70 4.60
C ILE A 68 12.74 -2.04 3.62
N MET A 69 12.75 -0.70 3.53
CA MET A 69 11.90 0.03 2.59
C MET A 69 12.25 -0.35 1.16
N LYS A 70 13.54 -0.39 0.81
CA LYS A 70 14.01 -0.84 -0.51
C LYS A 70 13.57 -2.26 -0.83
N ASP A 71 13.75 -3.18 0.13
CA ASP A 71 13.35 -4.59 -0.01
C ASP A 71 11.85 -4.77 -0.26
N LEU A 72 11.01 -3.85 0.22
CA LEU A 72 9.55 -3.97 0.17
C LEU A 72 8.86 -3.14 -0.92
N PHE A 73 9.56 -2.23 -1.61
CA PHE A 73 8.94 -1.47 -2.71
C PHE A 73 8.52 -2.37 -3.87
N ASP A 74 9.41 -3.23 -4.37
CA ASP A 74 9.07 -4.14 -5.47
C ASP A 74 7.95 -5.13 -5.08
N PRO A 75 8.00 -5.80 -3.90
CA PRO A 75 6.87 -6.57 -3.38
C PRO A 75 5.56 -5.78 -3.25
N ALA A 76 5.61 -4.51 -2.86
CA ALA A 76 4.42 -3.67 -2.73
C ALA A 76 3.79 -3.35 -4.09
N VAL A 77 4.60 -3.11 -5.12
CA VAL A 77 4.11 -2.94 -6.50
C VAL A 77 3.45 -4.23 -6.99
N GLN A 78 4.07 -5.38 -6.76
CA GLN A 78 3.47 -6.68 -7.13
C GLN A 78 2.15 -6.93 -6.40
N LEU A 79 2.08 -6.58 -5.11
CA LEU A 79 0.86 -6.66 -4.33
C LEU A 79 -0.23 -5.74 -4.91
N HIS A 80 0.12 -4.50 -5.27
CA HIS A 80 -0.81 -3.58 -5.91
C HIS A 80 -1.36 -4.17 -7.21
N THR A 81 -0.50 -4.66 -8.11
CA THR A 81 -0.95 -5.30 -9.36
C THR A 81 -1.82 -6.54 -9.14
N ALA A 82 -1.62 -7.28 -8.05
CA ALA A 82 -2.37 -8.51 -7.76
C ALA A 82 -3.77 -8.24 -7.19
N PHE A 83 -3.97 -7.14 -6.46
CA PHE A 83 -5.20 -6.90 -5.69
C PHE A 83 -5.92 -5.61 -6.03
N VAL A 84 -5.23 -4.62 -6.61
CA VAL A 84 -5.84 -3.35 -7.01
C VAL A 84 -6.14 -3.42 -8.50
N THR A 85 -7.43 -3.52 -8.81
CA THR A 85 -7.95 -3.51 -10.18
C THR A 85 -8.78 -2.27 -10.38
N LEU A 86 -8.63 -1.62 -11.54
CA LEU A 86 -9.55 -0.57 -11.94
C LEU A 86 -10.94 -1.18 -12.13
N PRO A 87 -12.00 -0.51 -11.62
CA PRO A 87 -13.35 -0.88 -11.95
C PRO A 87 -13.64 -0.61 -13.44
N GLU A 88 -14.69 -1.24 -13.98
CA GLU A 88 -15.15 -1.01 -15.36
C GLU A 88 -15.60 0.45 -15.56
N ASP A 89 -15.56 0.94 -16.81
CA ASP A 89 -15.84 2.35 -17.17
C ASP A 89 -17.25 2.81 -16.78
N ASP A 90 -18.20 1.88 -16.61
CA ASP A 90 -19.58 2.14 -16.20
C ASP A 90 -19.81 2.03 -14.68
N TYR A 91 -18.76 1.71 -13.91
CA TYR A 91 -18.86 1.59 -12.47
C TYR A 91 -19.09 2.96 -11.83
N ILE A 92 -20.20 3.08 -11.11
CA ILE A 92 -20.50 4.24 -10.25
C ILE A 92 -20.50 3.75 -8.81
N SER A 93 -19.58 4.26 -8.00
CA SER A 93 -19.60 4.00 -6.56
C SER A 93 -20.89 4.55 -5.95
N ARG A 94 -21.51 3.79 -5.04
CA ARG A 94 -22.72 4.25 -4.31
C ARG A 94 -22.48 5.58 -3.61
N ASP A 95 -21.28 5.82 -3.10
CA ASP A 95 -20.96 7.08 -2.43
C ASP A 95 -21.00 8.27 -3.40
N VAL A 96 -20.68 8.04 -4.67
CA VAL A 96 -20.77 9.04 -5.76
C VAL A 96 -22.21 9.20 -6.25
N GLU A 97 -22.97 8.11 -6.34
CA GLU A 97 -24.36 8.11 -6.78
C GLU A 97 -25.29 8.81 -5.76
N LEU A 98 -25.07 8.50 -4.48
CA LEU A 98 -25.93 8.92 -3.37
C LEU A 98 -25.58 10.31 -2.82
N ASP A 99 -24.35 10.80 -3.03
CA ASP A 99 -23.97 12.16 -2.65
C ASP A 99 -24.14 13.16 -3.81
N PRO A 100 -25.08 14.12 -3.71
CA PRO A 100 -25.29 15.15 -4.74
C PRO A 100 -24.05 15.98 -5.07
N LYS A 101 -23.10 16.13 -4.12
CA LYS A 101 -21.85 16.87 -4.35
C LYS A 101 -20.85 16.08 -5.18
N SER A 102 -20.89 14.76 -5.07
CA SER A 102 -19.96 13.84 -5.73
C SER A 102 -20.45 13.41 -7.12
N ARG A 103 -21.74 13.59 -7.42
CA ARG A 103 -22.36 13.23 -8.71
C ARG A 103 -21.67 13.83 -9.95
N SER A 104 -21.07 15.03 -9.83
CA SER A 104 -20.32 15.67 -10.92
C SER A 104 -19.02 14.92 -11.29
N PHE A 105 -18.62 13.94 -10.48
CA PHE A 105 -17.42 13.11 -10.66
C PHE A 105 -17.78 11.66 -11.02
N ALA A 106 -18.96 11.41 -11.59
CA ALA A 106 -19.30 10.12 -12.17
C ALA A 106 -18.29 9.74 -13.27
N GLY A 107 -17.66 8.57 -13.17
CA GLY A 107 -16.53 8.16 -14.02
C GLY A 107 -15.15 8.64 -13.56
N CYS A 108 -15.05 9.47 -12.51
CA CYS A 108 -13.80 10.01 -11.97
C CYS A 108 -13.52 9.48 -10.55
N ILE A 109 -13.88 8.23 -10.26
CA ILE A 109 -13.81 7.64 -8.92
C ILE A 109 -12.37 7.62 -8.38
N GLY A 110 -11.38 7.33 -9.22
CA GLY A 110 -9.98 7.35 -8.80
C GLY A 110 -9.50 8.72 -8.32
N ALA A 111 -10.05 9.82 -8.86
CA ALA A 111 -9.75 11.18 -8.39
C ALA A 111 -10.40 11.49 -7.03
N LEU A 112 -11.57 10.89 -6.76
CA LEU A 112 -12.26 11.03 -5.47
C LEU A 112 -11.62 10.18 -4.37
N ASP A 113 -11.22 8.95 -4.67
CA ASP A 113 -10.66 7.99 -3.72
C ASP A 113 -9.13 8.12 -3.56
N GLY A 114 -8.50 9.07 -4.27
CA GLY A 114 -7.06 9.28 -4.22
C GLY A 114 -6.26 8.12 -4.82
N THR A 115 -6.92 7.24 -5.58
CA THR A 115 -6.38 6.07 -6.27
C THR A 115 -6.16 6.32 -7.76
N HIS A 116 -5.96 7.59 -8.15
CA HIS A 116 -5.74 7.98 -9.53
C HIS A 116 -4.47 7.33 -10.09
N ILE A 117 -4.64 6.33 -10.96
CA ILE A 117 -3.57 5.69 -11.73
C ILE A 117 -3.22 6.58 -12.93
N ASP A 118 -1.95 6.57 -13.36
CA ASP A 118 -1.47 7.42 -14.47
C ASP A 118 -2.34 7.28 -15.73
N ALA A 119 -2.77 8.43 -16.26
CA ALA A 119 -3.41 8.50 -17.57
C ALA A 119 -2.35 8.30 -18.66
N LEU A 120 -2.19 7.06 -19.11
CA LEU A 120 -1.41 6.76 -20.31
C LEU A 120 -2.21 7.24 -21.52
N VAL A 121 -1.79 8.34 -22.14
CA VAL A 121 -2.30 8.75 -23.44
C VAL A 121 -1.85 7.70 -24.47
N PRO A 122 -2.77 7.07 -25.22
CA PRO A 122 -2.42 6.16 -26.29
C PRO A 122 -1.46 6.83 -27.28
N LEU A 123 -0.47 6.10 -27.81
CA LEU A 123 0.56 6.65 -28.71
C LEU A 123 -0.02 7.31 -29.97
N ASP A 124 -1.21 6.89 -30.40
CA ASP A 124 -1.97 7.45 -31.51
C ASP A 124 -2.69 8.77 -31.18
N GLN A 125 -2.73 9.13 -29.89
CA GLN A 125 -3.35 10.35 -29.35
C GLN A 125 -2.33 11.28 -28.66
N GLN A 126 -1.04 10.94 -28.68
CA GLN A 126 0.08 11.82 -28.29
C GLN A 126 0.48 12.76 -29.45
#